data_AF-A0A4W5LKE1-F1
#
_entry.id   AF-A0A4W5LKE1-F1
#
_cell.length_a   1.000
_cell.length_b   1.000
_cell.length_c   1.000
_cell.angle_alpha   90.00
_cell.angle_beta   90.00
_cell.angle_gamma   90.00
#
_symmetry.space_group_name_H-M   'P 1'
#
loop_
_entity.id
_entity.type
_entity.pdbx_description
1 polymer ?
#
loop_
_entity_poly.entity_id
_entity_poly.type
_entity_poly.pdbx_seq_one_letter_code
_entity_poly.pdbx_strand_id
1 'polypeptide(L)' 'NEELPLLSAPPQVLKESGPPHMKSFLTRVSVGEFSAEGEGNSKKLSKKRAALSILQDLKKLPFTPLPRLNSPRPPTSR' A
#
# COMPACT_ATOMS: atom_id res chain seq x y z
N ASN A 1 17.94 -6.95 0.38
CA ASN A 1 16.82 -6.95 1.34
C ASN A 1 15.67 -6.17 0.73
N GLU A 2 14.55 -6.81 0.37
CA GLU A 2 13.36 -6.16 -0.21
C GLU A 2 12.49 -5.58 0.91
N GLU A 3 12.94 -4.49 1.51
CA GLU A 3 12.08 -3.67 2.36
C GLU A 3 11.37 -2.66 1.46
N LEU A 4 10.04 -2.76 1.40
CA LEU A 4 9.18 -1.79 0.73
C LEU A 4 9.04 -0.59 1.70
N PRO A 5 9.74 0.54 1.48
CA PRO A 5 9.88 1.58 2.50
C PRO A 5 8.65 2.48 2.66
N LEU A 6 7.58 2.22 1.90
CA LEU A 6 6.43 3.12 1.77
C LEU A 6 5.18 2.65 2.54
N LEU A 7 5.33 1.62 3.37
CA LEU A 7 4.22 1.07 4.14
C LEU A 7 4.02 1.90 5.40
N SER A 8 2.79 2.40 5.63
CA SER A 8 2.46 3.10 6.87
C SER A 8 2.28 2.13 8.05
N ALA A 9 2.08 0.84 7.76
CA ALA A 9 1.95 -0.22 8.74
C ALA A 9 2.80 -1.44 8.33
N PRO A 10 3.31 -2.23 9.30
CA PRO A 10 4.07 -3.43 8.99
C PRO A 10 3.21 -4.43 8.19
N PRO A 11 3.76 -5.07 7.15
CA PRO A 11 3.05 -6.09 6.37
C PRO A 11 2.68 -7.26 7.27
N GLN A 12 1.40 -7.64 7.28
CA GLN A 12 0.89 -8.71 8.13
C GLN A 12 0.47 -9.91 7.29
N VAL A 13 1.04 -11.09 7.57
CA VAL A 13 0.63 -12.34 6.92
C VAL A 13 -0.67 -12.78 7.55
N LEU A 14 -1.75 -12.79 6.77
CA LEU A 14 -3.08 -13.17 7.20
C LEU A 14 -3.33 -14.68 7.04
N LYS A 15 -2.77 -15.28 5.99
CA LYS A 15 -3.02 -16.67 5.67
C LYS A 15 -1.80 -17.34 5.05
N GLU A 16 -1.56 -18.58 5.43
CA GLU A 16 -0.56 -19.45 4.82
C GLU A 16 -1.31 -20.74 4.46
N SER A 17 -1.42 -21.05 3.17
CA SER A 17 -2.21 -22.17 2.67
C SER A 17 -1.48 -22.88 1.53
N GLY A 18 -1.85 -24.12 1.24
CA GLY A 18 -1.37 -24.85 0.06
C GLY A 18 -0.36 -25.96 0.37
N PRO A 19 -0.08 -26.80 -0.63
CA PRO A 19 0.77 -27.97 -0.48
C PRO A 19 2.20 -27.61 -0.06
N PRO A 20 2.98 -28.54 0.53
CA PRO A 20 4.39 -28.31 0.84
C PRO A 20 5.24 -27.86 -0.36
N HIS A 21 4.84 -28.21 -1.59
CA HIS A 21 5.47 -27.80 -2.85
C HIS A 21 4.88 -26.51 -3.47
N MET A 22 3.75 -26.00 -2.96
CA MET A 22 3.06 -24.80 -3.47
C MET A 22 2.43 -24.00 -2.32
N LYS A 23 3.24 -23.54 -1.37
CA LYS A 23 2.73 -22.67 -0.30
C LYS A 23 2.35 -21.31 -0.86
N SER A 24 1.11 -20.90 -0.63
CA SER A 24 0.59 -19.56 -0.84
C SER A 24 0.55 -18.81 0.49
N PHE A 25 0.97 -17.55 0.46
CA PHE A 25 0.96 -16.63 1.58
C PHE A 25 0.09 -15.43 1.19
N LEU A 26 -0.92 -15.12 1.99
CA LEU A 26 -1.72 -13.92 1.90
C LEU A 26 -1.14 -12.89 2.87
N THR A 27 -0.63 -11.77 2.34
CA THR A 27 -0.10 -10.66 3.14
C THR A 27 -0.95 -9.44 2.91
N ARG A 28 -1.36 -8.78 3.99
CA ARG A 28 -2.01 -7.49 3.95
C ARG A 28 -0.99 -6.39 4.20
N VAL A 29 -1.13 -5.32 3.42
CA VAL A 29 -0.34 -4.11 3.53
C VAL A 29 -1.24 -2.89 3.60
N SER A 30 -0.77 -1.86 4.30
CA SER A 30 -1.46 -0.57 4.38
C SER A 30 -0.48 0.56 4.09
N VAL A 31 -0.92 1.55 3.31
CA VAL A 31 -0.18 2.74 2.90
C VAL A 31 -1.10 3.95 3.07
N GLY A 32 -0.86 4.73 4.12
CA GLY A 32 -1.73 5.85 4.50
C GLY A 32 -3.15 5.35 4.80
N GLU A 33 -4.11 5.78 3.99
CA GLU A 33 -5.53 5.40 4.08
C GLU A 33 -5.88 4.19 3.20
N PHE A 34 -4.95 3.70 2.38
CA PHE A 34 -5.19 2.57 1.48
C PHE A 34 -4.71 1.28 2.12
N SER A 35 -5.49 0.21 1.98
CA SER A 35 -5.07 -1.13 2.39
C SER A 35 -5.42 -2.15 1.32
N ALA A 36 -4.52 -3.10 1.06
CA ALA A 36 -4.77 -4.18 0.12
C ALA A 36 -4.10 -5.48 0.56
N GLU A 37 -4.59 -6.57 0.00
CA GLU A 37 -4.12 -7.92 0.27
C GLU A 37 -3.46 -8.48 -0.98
N GLY A 38 -2.36 -9.21 -0.80
CA GLY A 38 -1.61 -9.82 -1.88
C GLY A 38 -1.29 -11.26 -1.55
N GLU A 39 -1.64 -12.15 -2.48
CA GLU A 39 -1.35 -13.57 -2.35
C GLU A 39 -0.12 -13.94 -3.18
N GLY A 40 0.82 -14.69 -2.63
CA GLY A 40 2.01 -15.09 -3.36
C GLY A 40 2.67 -16.35 -2.81
N ASN A 41 3.42 -17.03 -3.66
CA ASN A 41 4.01 -18.35 -3.38
C ASN A 41 5.17 -18.29 -2.35
N SER A 42 5.43 -17.12 -1.78
CA SER A 42 6.47 -16.84 -0.81
C SER A 42 6.13 -15.54 -0.08
N LYS A 43 6.59 -15.40 1.18
CA LYS A 43 6.42 -14.17 1.97
C LYS A 43 6.88 -12.90 1.22
N LYS A 44 7.94 -13.00 0.41
CA LYS A 44 8.47 -11.92 -0.42
C LYS A 44 7.51 -11.52 -1.55
N LEU A 45 7.02 -12.52 -2.28
CA LEU A 45 6.14 -12.35 -3.45
C LEU A 45 4.76 -11.84 -3.02
N SER A 46 4.27 -12.36 -1.90
CA SER A 46 3.03 -11.95 -1.24
C SER A 46 3.05 -10.45 -0.89
N LYS A 47 4.09 -9.98 -0.20
CA LYS A 47 4.30 -8.54 0.09
C LYS A 47 4.32 -7.69 -1.19
N LYS A 48 5.08 -8.12 -2.19
CA LYS A 48 5.22 -7.39 -3.46
C LYS A 48 3.88 -7.26 -4.17
N ARG A 49 3.08 -8.32 -4.25
CA ARG A 49 1.74 -8.28 -4.85
C ARG A 49 0.81 -7.37 -4.08
N ALA A 50 0.83 -7.43 -2.74
CA ALA A 50 -0.03 -6.60 -1.91
C ALA A 50 0.27 -5.11 -2.14
N ALA A 51 1.56 -4.73 -2.19
CA ALA A 51 1.98 -3.37 -2.49
C ALA A 51 1.67 -2.94 -3.93
N LEU A 52 1.82 -3.85 -4.90
CA LEU A 52 1.44 -3.59 -6.29
C LEU A 52 -0.06 -3.32 -6.43
N SER A 53 -0.92 -4.03 -5.69
CA SER A 53 -2.37 -3.74 -5.64
C SER A 53 -2.63 -2.31 -5.18
N ILE A 54 -2.05 -1.89 -4.05
CA ILE A 54 -2.19 -0.49 -3.58
C ILE A 54 -1.68 0.49 -4.64
N LEU A 55 -0.51 0.23 -5.23
CA LEU A 55 0.04 1.12 -6.27
C LEU A 55 -0.85 1.19 -7.51
N GLN A 56 -1.54 0.11 -7.88
CA GLN A 56 -2.51 0.12 -8.96
C GLN A 56 -3.76 0.92 -8.60
N ASP A 57 -4.27 0.77 -7.39
CA ASP A 57 -5.43 1.53 -6.92
C ASP A 57 -5.12 3.02 -6.82
N LEU A 58 -3.96 3.38 -6.26
CA LEU A 58 -3.45 4.75 -6.24
C LEU A 58 -3.31 5.37 -7.65
N LYS A 59 -2.96 4.56 -8.66
CA LYS A 59 -2.86 5.00 -10.05
C LYS A 59 -4.21 5.09 -10.77
N LYS A 60 -5.19 4.28 -10.35
CA LYS A 60 -6.55 4.27 -10.91
C LYS A 60 -7.41 5.39 -10.36
N LEU A 61 -7.11 5.88 -9.16
CA LEU A 61 -7.76 7.06 -8.65
C LEU A 61 -7.52 8.20 -9.64
N PRO A 62 -8.57 8.87 -10.14
CA PRO A 62 -8.36 10.12 -10.85
C PRO A 62 -7.54 10.97 -9.90
N PHE A 63 -6.40 11.47 -10.38
CA PHE A 63 -5.65 12.49 -9.67
C PHE A 63 -6.56 13.72 -9.62
N THR A 64 -7.51 13.72 -8.69
CA THR A 64 -8.22 14.91 -8.31
C THR A 64 -7.12 15.79 -7.79
N PRO A 65 -6.82 16.91 -8.48
CA PRO A 65 -5.89 17.86 -7.90
C PRO A 65 -6.44 18.13 -6.51
N LEU A 66 -5.64 17.83 -5.48
CA LEU A 66 -5.93 18.23 -4.11
C LEU A 66 -6.49 19.65 -4.22
N PRO A 67 -7.72 19.94 -3.73
CA PRO A 67 -8.22 21.29 -3.76
C PRO A 67 -7.12 22.10 -3.12
N ARG A 68 -6.46 22.96 -3.92
CA ARG A 68 -5.35 23.76 -3.45
C ARG A 68 -5.88 24.36 -2.16
N LEU A 69 -5.29 23.99 -1.03
CA LEU A 69 -5.62 24.59 0.23
C LEU A 69 -5.20 26.03 0.02
N ASN A 70 -6.17 26.85 -0.39
CA ASN A 70 -6.09 28.28 -0.39
C ASN A 70 -5.88 28.62 1.08
N SER A 71 -4.64 28.52 1.54
CA SER A 71 -4.22 29.24 2.73
C SER A 71 -4.49 30.71 2.38
N PRO A 72 -5.44 31.37 3.06
CA PRO A 72 -5.52 32.81 2.93
C PRO A 72 -4.16 33.33 3.38
N ARG A 73 -3.41 33.96 2.48
CA ARG A 73 -2.23 34.74 2.85
C ARG A 73 -2.71 35.69 3.96
N PRO A 74 -2.10 35.69 5.16
CA PRO A 74 -2.43 36.70 6.14
C PRO A 74 -2.12 38.07 5.51
N PRO A 75 -3.02 39.05 5.57
CA PRO A 75 -2.71 40.40 5.11
C PRO A 75 -1.60 40.93 6.00
N THR A 76 -0.49 41.33 5.37
CA THR A 76 0.52 42.19 5.99
C THR A 76 -0.21 43.40 6.60
N SER A 77 -0.26 43.45 7.93
CA SER A 77 -0.77 44.61 8.66
C SER A 77 0.42 45.50 9.04
N ARG A 78 0.48 46.63 8.32
CA ARG A 78 1.01 47.96 8.66
C ARG A 78 2.40 48.11 9.28
#